data_AF-A0A6N7WJW4-F1
#
_entry.id   AF-A0A6N7WJW4-F1
#
_cell.length_a   1.000
_cell.length_b   1.000
_cell.length_c   1.000
_cell.angle_alpha   90.00
_cell.angle_beta   90.00
_cell.angle_gamma   90.00
#
_symmetry.space_group_name_H-M   'P 1'
#
loop_
_entity.id
_entity.type
_entity.pdbx_description
1 polymer ?
#
loop_
_entity_poly.entity_id
_entity_poly.type
_entity_poly.pdbx_seq_one_letter_code
_entity_poly.pdbx_strand_id
1 'polypeptide(L)'
;MKSTQSALKNRGMASPEELAACADLPWDQLVGELHSADPCRRTAAARCMDLRSKSAESAADLLLEQLSQEKCLYTRLAICEALEKGTAETAKIMLPWLGRIGNNQYKALPYKVSAKKSFPLPRDLIARSLARMDAAVFPLLLQLFNTGSEQQISEALDAAGFLAFYHPALATRENAKQILRLLHSHSGSEIIEWKVLLCLSAFPVPEAVQVLEGYAGRDDIFGKEAERSLRLIKNRAFTQR
;
A
#
# COMPACT_ATOMS: atom_id res chain seq x y z
N MET A 1 13.56 16.02 20.65
CA MET A 1 15.02 15.78 20.56
C MET A 1 15.35 15.53 19.09
N LYS A 2 16.17 16.36 18.43
CA LYS A 2 16.56 16.14 17.02
C LYS A 2 17.57 14.98 16.98
N SER A 3 17.42 14.06 16.03
CA SER A 3 18.37 12.95 15.86
C SER A 3 19.77 13.48 15.52
N THR A 4 20.82 12.84 16.05
CA THR A 4 22.20 13.14 15.67
C THR A 4 22.49 12.70 14.24
N GLN A 5 23.50 13.30 13.61
CA GLN A 5 23.91 12.93 12.25
C GLN A 5 24.33 11.45 12.16
N SER A 6 25.02 10.92 13.17
CA SER A 6 25.37 9.50 13.27
C SER A 6 24.14 8.60 13.36
N ALA A 7 23.11 8.99 14.11
CA ALA A 7 21.86 8.24 14.19
C ALA A 7 21.08 8.26 12.87
N LEU A 8 21.16 9.35 12.10
CA LEU A 8 20.55 9.42 10.77
C LEU A 8 21.28 8.51 9.77
N LYS A 9 22.62 8.51 9.78
CA LYS A 9 23.43 7.61 8.94
C LYS A 9 23.16 6.15 9.25
N ASN A 10 23.13 5.75 10.53
CA ASN A 10 22.82 4.36 10.91
C ASN A 10 21.41 3.91 10.49
N ARG A 11 20.49 4.85 10.29
CA ARG A 11 19.14 4.59 9.77
C ARG A 11 19.07 4.60 8.24
N GLY A 12 20.19 4.83 7.56
CA GLY A 12 20.34 4.86 6.11
C GLY A 12 20.10 6.22 5.47
N MET A 13 20.18 7.34 6.19
CA MET A 13 19.98 8.65 5.56
C MET A 13 21.16 8.98 4.64
N ALA A 14 20.97 8.78 3.34
CA ALA A 14 21.96 9.14 2.33
C ALA A 14 22.18 10.66 2.25
N SER A 15 23.43 11.08 2.15
CA SER A 15 23.84 12.46 1.90
C SER A 15 23.75 12.80 0.40
N PRO A 16 23.77 14.10 0.03
CA PRO A 16 23.85 14.51 -1.37
C PRO A 16 25.05 13.92 -2.11
N GLU A 17 26.19 13.77 -1.44
CA GLU A 17 27.41 13.21 -2.01
C GLU A 17 27.26 11.71 -2.31
N GLU A 18 26.64 10.95 -1.41
CA GLU A 18 26.35 9.52 -1.62
C GLU A 18 25.36 9.30 -2.77
N LEU A 19 24.36 10.19 -2.91
CA LEU A 19 23.43 10.18 -4.04
C LEU A 19 24.13 10.48 -5.36
N ALA A 20 24.96 11.54 -5.41
CA ALA A 20 25.72 11.88 -6.59
C ALA A 20 26.68 10.75 -7.00
N ALA A 21 27.33 10.11 -6.03
CA ALA A 21 28.22 8.99 -6.28
C ALA A 21 27.51 7.76 -6.88
N CYS A 22 26.21 7.57 -6.61
CA CYS A 22 25.43 6.47 -7.19
C CYS A 22 24.76 6.82 -8.52
N ALA A 23 24.55 8.11 -8.82
CA ALA A 23 23.77 8.55 -9.97
C ALA A 23 24.40 8.15 -11.31
N ASP A 24 25.74 8.14 -11.40
CA ASP A 24 26.49 7.84 -12.62
C ASP A 24 27.04 6.40 -12.65
N LEU A 25 26.65 5.55 -11.69
CA LEU A 25 27.13 4.18 -11.66
C LEU A 25 26.52 3.35 -12.79
N PRO A 26 27.33 2.51 -13.45
CA PRO A 26 26.82 1.43 -14.29
C PRO A 26 25.87 0.52 -13.50
N TRP A 27 24.94 -0.13 -14.21
CA TRP A 27 23.87 -0.92 -13.59
C TRP A 27 24.39 -1.98 -12.62
N ASP A 28 25.40 -2.75 -13.00
CA ASP A 28 26.02 -3.79 -12.17
C ASP A 28 26.62 -3.22 -10.86
N GLN A 29 27.28 -2.08 -10.94
CA GLN A 29 27.81 -1.39 -9.76
C GLN A 29 26.69 -0.85 -8.88
N LEU A 30 25.61 -0.33 -9.48
CA LEU A 30 24.44 0.15 -8.75
C LEU A 30 23.72 -0.99 -8.00
N VAL A 31 23.62 -2.17 -8.61
CA VAL A 31 23.13 -3.39 -7.93
C VAL A 31 24.05 -3.77 -6.78
N GLY A 32 25.37 -3.72 -6.98
CA GLY A 32 26.34 -3.92 -5.90
C GLY A 32 26.12 -2.98 -4.71
N GLU A 33 25.84 -1.70 -4.98
CA GLU A 33 25.57 -0.71 -3.94
C GLU A 33 24.24 -0.93 -3.22
N LEU A 34 23.22 -1.48 -3.89
CA LEU A 34 21.96 -1.87 -3.27
C LEU A 34 22.16 -2.92 -2.16
N HIS A 35 23.19 -3.75 -2.27
CA HIS A 35 23.55 -4.79 -1.29
C HIS A 35 24.73 -4.41 -0.39
N SER A 36 25.16 -3.15 -0.43
CA SER A 36 26.27 -2.65 0.40
C SER A 36 26.01 -2.84 1.90
N ALA A 37 27.06 -3.08 2.68
CA ALA A 37 26.97 -3.09 4.13
C ALA A 37 26.54 -1.71 4.70
N ASP A 38 26.85 -0.63 3.97
CA ASP A 38 26.49 0.73 4.35
C ASP A 38 25.03 1.06 3.97
N PRO A 39 24.14 1.30 4.96
CA PRO A 39 22.74 1.62 4.68
C PRO A 39 22.53 2.93 3.92
N CYS A 40 23.47 3.89 4.00
CA CYS A 40 23.40 5.12 3.21
C CYS A 40 23.64 4.82 1.73
N ARG A 41 24.62 3.97 1.41
CA ARG A 41 24.89 3.50 0.04
C ARG A 41 23.70 2.75 -0.55
N ARG A 42 23.09 1.83 0.21
CA ARG A 42 21.85 1.14 -0.22
C ARG A 42 20.71 2.11 -0.53
N THR A 43 20.57 3.14 0.29
CA THR A 43 19.54 4.18 0.11
C THR A 43 19.79 5.02 -1.13
N ALA A 44 21.05 5.39 -1.38
CA ALA A 44 21.44 6.11 -2.58
C ALA A 44 21.20 5.26 -3.84
N ALA A 45 21.63 4.00 -3.81
CA ALA A 45 21.42 3.05 -4.91
C ALA A 45 19.94 2.89 -5.26
N ALA A 46 19.09 2.64 -4.27
CA ALA A 46 17.65 2.48 -4.46
C ALA A 46 16.99 3.71 -5.13
N ARG A 47 17.49 4.93 -4.84
CA ARG A 47 16.97 6.16 -5.46
C ARG A 47 17.41 6.36 -6.90
N CYS A 48 18.54 5.78 -7.29
CA CYS A 48 19.13 5.92 -8.61
C CYS A 48 18.69 4.78 -9.57
N MET A 49 18.09 3.70 -9.07
CA MET A 49 17.58 2.62 -9.92
C MET A 49 16.43 3.09 -10.82
N ASP A 50 16.62 2.98 -12.14
CA ASP A 50 15.57 3.22 -13.12
C ASP A 50 14.74 1.96 -13.37
N LEU A 51 13.47 2.00 -12.97
CA LEU A 51 12.50 0.91 -13.20
C LEU A 51 12.20 0.64 -14.67
N ARG A 52 12.60 1.53 -15.58
CA ARG A 52 12.44 1.37 -17.04
C ARG A 52 13.70 0.84 -17.73
N SER A 53 14.78 0.60 -16.99
CA SER A 53 16.00 0.03 -17.55
C SER A 53 15.70 -1.32 -18.20
N LYS A 54 16.28 -1.56 -19.39
CA LYS A 54 16.20 -2.85 -20.10
C LYS A 54 17.31 -3.81 -19.65
N SER A 55 17.70 -3.73 -18.38
CA SER A 55 18.67 -4.65 -17.79
C SER A 55 18.13 -6.09 -17.78
N ALA A 56 19.03 -7.07 -17.73
CA ALA A 56 18.66 -8.49 -17.66
C ALA A 56 17.85 -8.82 -16.39
N GLU A 57 18.16 -8.13 -15.29
CA GLU A 57 17.43 -8.20 -14.04
C GLU A 57 16.50 -6.99 -13.89
N SER A 58 15.26 -7.24 -13.50
CA SER A 58 14.29 -6.20 -13.25
C SER A 58 14.64 -5.43 -11.97
N ALA A 59 14.73 -4.11 -12.09
CA ALA A 59 14.95 -3.22 -10.96
C ALA A 59 13.93 -3.43 -9.83
N ALA A 60 12.69 -3.74 -10.19
CA ALA A 60 11.62 -3.97 -9.22
C ALA A 60 11.90 -5.23 -8.37
N ASP A 61 12.38 -6.31 -8.99
CA ASP A 61 12.70 -7.55 -8.29
C ASP A 61 13.84 -7.33 -7.29
N LEU A 62 14.93 -6.71 -7.73
CA LEU A 62 16.08 -6.38 -6.87
C LEU A 62 15.68 -5.51 -5.68
N LEU A 63 14.87 -4.49 -5.93
CA LEU A 63 14.34 -3.61 -4.89
C LEU A 63 13.46 -4.38 -3.88
N LEU A 64 12.58 -5.27 -4.35
CA LEU A 64 11.70 -6.06 -3.50
C LEU A 64 12.46 -7.08 -2.67
N GLU A 65 13.45 -7.74 -3.26
CA GLU A 65 14.36 -8.65 -2.56
C GLU A 65 15.11 -7.92 -1.45
N GLN A 66 15.71 -6.76 -1.75
CA GLN A 66 16.39 -5.93 -0.75
C GLN A 66 15.39 -5.48 0.33
N LEU A 67 14.19 -5.01 -0.05
CA LEU A 67 13.16 -4.57 0.89
C LEU A 67 12.73 -5.67 1.87
N SER A 68 12.74 -6.94 1.42
CA SER A 68 12.34 -8.08 2.24
C SER A 68 13.28 -8.34 3.43
N GLN A 69 14.54 -7.91 3.31
CA GLN A 69 15.58 -8.11 4.33
C GLN A 69 16.00 -6.79 5.01
N GLU A 70 15.60 -5.64 4.46
CA GLU A 70 16.03 -4.32 4.92
C GLU A 70 15.46 -3.94 6.29
N LYS A 71 16.34 -3.46 7.17
CA LYS A 71 16.02 -3.03 8.54
C LYS A 71 16.12 -1.52 8.72
N CYS A 72 16.92 -0.83 7.90
CA CYS A 72 17.16 0.60 7.99
C CYS A 72 15.98 1.39 7.43
N LEU A 73 15.46 2.34 8.21
CA LEU A 73 14.23 3.06 7.88
C LEU A 73 14.32 3.81 6.55
N TYR A 74 15.36 4.61 6.35
CA TYR A 74 15.46 5.47 5.17
C TYR A 74 15.68 4.66 3.91
N THR A 75 16.36 3.51 4.02
CA THR A 75 16.51 2.56 2.92
C THR A 75 15.16 1.95 2.51
N ARG A 76 14.35 1.49 3.48
CA ARG A 76 12.99 0.98 3.18
C ARG A 76 12.13 2.04 2.50
N LEU A 77 12.20 3.29 2.98
CA LEU A 77 11.46 4.41 2.39
C LEU A 77 11.92 4.68 0.95
N ALA A 78 13.22 4.77 0.71
CA ALA A 78 13.78 5.00 -0.62
C ALA A 78 13.39 3.89 -1.61
N ILE A 79 13.42 2.63 -1.18
CA ILE A 79 12.97 1.51 -2.02
C ILE A 79 11.47 1.63 -2.34
N CYS A 80 10.61 1.91 -1.35
CA CYS A 80 9.18 2.11 -1.60
C CYS A 80 8.94 3.30 -2.55
N GLU A 81 9.60 4.43 -2.33
CA GLU A 81 9.53 5.62 -3.20
C GLU A 81 10.01 5.35 -4.63
N ALA A 82 10.97 4.44 -4.81
CA ALA A 82 11.40 3.99 -6.14
C ALA A 82 10.30 3.17 -6.81
N LEU A 83 9.79 2.13 -6.13
CA LEU A 83 8.70 1.26 -6.62
C LEU A 83 7.42 2.04 -6.95
N GLU A 84 7.07 3.06 -6.15
CA GLU A 84 5.92 3.94 -6.35
C GLU A 84 5.94 4.68 -7.71
N LYS A 85 7.13 4.91 -8.29
CA LYS A 85 7.30 5.57 -9.61
C LYS A 85 7.15 4.61 -10.79
N GLY A 86 6.91 3.33 -10.51
CA GLY A 86 6.80 2.28 -11.52
C GLY A 86 5.52 2.36 -12.36
N THR A 87 5.40 1.42 -13.30
CA THR A 87 4.22 1.27 -14.15
C THR A 87 3.33 0.11 -13.67
N ALA A 88 2.26 -0.18 -14.40
CA ALA A 88 1.46 -1.39 -14.18
C ALA A 88 2.31 -2.68 -14.22
N GLU A 89 3.40 -2.74 -15.01
CA GLU A 89 4.30 -3.90 -15.02
C GLU A 89 5.08 -4.02 -13.70
N THR A 90 5.56 -2.90 -13.15
CA THR A 90 6.15 -2.88 -11.81
C THR A 90 5.15 -3.36 -10.76
N ALA A 91 3.90 -2.90 -10.85
CA ALA A 91 2.85 -3.33 -9.93
C ALA A 91 2.64 -4.85 -9.98
N LYS A 92 2.61 -5.48 -11.16
CA LYS A 92 2.48 -6.95 -11.29
C LYS A 92 3.59 -7.69 -10.57
N ILE A 93 4.83 -7.19 -10.62
CA ILE A 93 5.99 -7.76 -9.90
C ILE A 93 5.83 -7.58 -8.39
N MET A 94 5.18 -6.50 -7.94
CA MET A 94 4.94 -6.24 -6.52
C MET A 94 3.81 -7.09 -5.91
N LEU A 95 2.76 -7.46 -6.67
CA LEU A 95 1.58 -8.16 -6.13
C LEU A 95 1.90 -9.46 -5.37
N PRO A 96 2.86 -10.32 -5.81
CA PRO A 96 3.27 -11.51 -5.07
C PRO A 96 3.89 -11.23 -3.69
N TRP A 97 4.31 -9.99 -3.41
CA TRP A 97 4.91 -9.56 -2.14
C TRP A 97 3.90 -8.95 -1.17
N LEU A 98 2.67 -8.74 -1.62
CA LEU A 98 1.61 -8.10 -0.86
C LEU A 98 1.31 -8.87 0.43
N GLY A 99 1.45 -8.18 1.57
CA GLY A 99 1.29 -8.78 2.90
C GLY A 99 2.49 -9.55 3.44
N ARG A 100 3.55 -9.80 2.65
CA ARG A 100 4.67 -10.68 3.03
C ARG A 100 5.86 -9.96 3.67
N ILE A 101 5.98 -8.65 3.50
CA ILE A 101 7.13 -7.89 3.99
C ILE A 101 6.82 -7.19 5.32
N GLY A 102 7.61 -7.51 6.35
CA GLY A 102 7.43 -6.96 7.69
C GLY A 102 6.30 -7.65 8.47
N ASN A 103 5.90 -7.04 9.59
CA ASN A 103 4.95 -7.61 10.55
C ASN A 103 3.88 -6.62 11.04
N ASN A 104 3.67 -5.51 10.33
CA ASN A 104 2.78 -4.43 10.76
C ASN A 104 1.31 -4.64 10.37
N GLN A 105 1.03 -5.64 9.54
CA GLN A 105 -0.29 -6.00 9.03
C GLN A 105 -1.21 -6.42 10.19
N TYR A 106 -2.52 -6.28 9.97
CA TYR A 106 -3.49 -6.77 10.94
C TYR A 106 -3.51 -8.30 10.92
N LYS A 107 -3.26 -8.92 12.08
CA LYS A 107 -3.39 -10.37 12.31
C LYS A 107 -4.66 -10.73 13.09
N ALA A 108 -5.36 -9.73 13.59
CA ALA A 108 -6.63 -9.81 14.29
C ALA A 108 -7.38 -8.48 14.14
N LEU A 109 -8.66 -8.46 14.45
CA LEU A 109 -9.48 -7.26 14.44
C LEU A 109 -8.90 -6.18 15.37
N PRO A 110 -8.93 -4.89 14.98
CA PRO A 110 -8.54 -3.82 15.87
C PRO A 110 -9.54 -3.66 17.02
N TYR A 111 -9.05 -3.21 18.18
CA TYR A 111 -9.92 -2.83 19.29
C TYR A 111 -10.79 -1.58 19.01
N LYS A 112 -10.30 -0.70 18.13
CA LYS A 112 -10.99 0.56 17.77
C LYS A 112 -10.77 0.92 16.31
N VAL A 113 -11.76 1.60 15.74
CA VAL A 113 -11.68 2.16 14.39
C VAL A 113 -10.67 3.30 14.30
N SER A 114 -10.25 3.61 13.08
CA SER A 114 -9.36 4.74 12.83
C SER A 114 -10.04 6.09 13.17
N ALA A 115 -9.36 6.96 13.91
CA ALA A 115 -9.85 8.32 14.18
C ALA A 115 -9.66 9.28 12.98
N LYS A 116 -9.03 8.83 11.89
CA LYS A 116 -8.75 9.69 10.74
C LYS A 116 -10.02 10.07 10.00
N LYS A 117 -10.11 11.35 9.62
CA LYS A 117 -11.12 11.93 8.71
C LYS A 117 -10.87 11.60 7.23
N SER A 118 -9.86 10.80 6.94
CA SER A 118 -9.49 10.30 5.62
C SER A 118 -9.42 8.77 5.62
N PHE A 119 -9.24 8.17 4.45
CA PHE A 119 -8.88 6.77 4.37
C PHE A 119 -7.55 6.51 5.12
N PRO A 120 -7.46 5.46 5.96
CA PRO A 120 -6.23 5.15 6.66
C PRO A 120 -5.14 4.68 5.69
N LEU A 121 -3.90 5.13 5.90
CA LEU A 121 -2.77 4.65 5.12
C LEU A 121 -2.56 3.14 5.36
N PRO A 122 -2.36 2.32 4.31
CA PRO A 122 -2.12 0.89 4.46
C PRO A 122 -0.94 0.60 5.40
N ARG A 123 -1.06 -0.46 6.19
CA ARG A 123 0.00 -0.87 7.14
C ARG A 123 1.08 -1.70 6.47
N ASP A 124 0.71 -2.55 5.53
CA ASP A 124 1.63 -3.27 4.65
C ASP A 124 2.41 -2.29 3.75
N LEU A 125 3.70 -2.57 3.56
CA LEU A 125 4.56 -1.70 2.76
C LEU A 125 4.24 -1.75 1.27
N ILE A 126 3.93 -2.94 0.75
CA ILE A 126 3.61 -3.13 -0.66
C ILE A 126 2.26 -2.51 -0.97
N ALA A 127 1.25 -2.75 -0.12
CA ALA A 127 -0.06 -2.12 -0.23
C ALA A 127 0.05 -0.59 -0.20
N ARG A 128 0.89 -0.04 0.69
CA ARG A 128 1.14 1.40 0.77
C ARG A 128 1.78 1.96 -0.50
N SER A 129 2.73 1.24 -1.08
CA SER A 129 3.42 1.65 -2.30
C SER A 129 2.47 1.58 -3.50
N LEU A 130 1.75 0.47 -3.67
CA LEU A 130 0.71 0.31 -4.70
C LEU A 130 -0.38 1.38 -4.59
N ALA A 131 -0.78 1.75 -3.38
CA ALA A 131 -1.78 2.79 -3.12
C ALA A 131 -1.35 4.20 -3.57
N ARG A 132 -0.05 4.41 -3.83
CA ARG A 132 0.54 5.68 -4.25
C ARG A 132 0.99 5.68 -5.71
N MET A 133 0.93 4.54 -6.39
CA MET A 133 1.17 4.45 -7.82
C MET A 133 0.03 5.08 -8.61
N ASP A 134 0.21 5.20 -9.92
CA ASP A 134 -0.83 5.66 -10.84
C ASP A 134 -2.11 4.82 -10.71
N ALA A 135 -3.28 5.46 -10.84
CA ALA A 135 -4.59 4.83 -10.72
C ALA A 135 -4.80 3.65 -11.70
N ALA A 136 -4.01 3.56 -12.78
CA ALA A 136 -4.00 2.43 -13.70
C ALA A 136 -3.64 1.08 -13.05
N VAL A 137 -3.05 1.06 -11.84
CA VAL A 137 -2.81 -0.20 -11.10
C VAL A 137 -4.08 -0.76 -10.46
N PHE A 138 -5.14 0.03 -10.32
CA PHE A 138 -6.34 -0.35 -9.60
C PHE A 138 -7.01 -1.65 -10.11
N PRO A 139 -7.16 -1.88 -11.44
CA PRO A 139 -7.70 -3.14 -11.94
C PRO A 139 -6.87 -4.37 -11.53
N LEU A 140 -5.55 -4.24 -11.40
CA LEU A 140 -4.68 -5.32 -10.95
C LEU A 140 -4.94 -5.69 -9.49
N LEU A 141 -5.24 -4.70 -8.64
CA LEU A 141 -5.63 -4.96 -7.24
C LEU A 141 -6.96 -5.72 -7.17
N LEU A 142 -7.93 -5.36 -8.02
CA LEU A 142 -9.22 -6.05 -8.05
C LEU A 142 -9.12 -7.51 -8.54
N GLN A 143 -8.15 -7.81 -9.41
CA GLN A 143 -7.90 -9.19 -9.85
C GLN A 143 -7.58 -10.11 -8.66
N LEU A 144 -6.81 -9.62 -7.68
CA LEU A 144 -6.46 -10.39 -6.48
C LEU A 144 -7.67 -10.83 -5.66
N PHE A 145 -8.81 -10.12 -5.72
CA PHE A 145 -10.02 -10.54 -5.02
C PHE A 145 -10.58 -11.89 -5.50
N ASN A 146 -10.15 -12.37 -6.66
CA ASN A 146 -10.57 -13.65 -7.21
C ASN A 146 -9.44 -14.71 -7.18
N THR A 147 -8.18 -14.31 -7.12
CA THR A 147 -7.03 -15.21 -7.32
C THR A 147 -5.99 -15.18 -6.20
N GLY A 148 -6.03 -14.17 -5.32
CA GLY A 148 -5.05 -13.96 -4.26
C GLY A 148 -5.31 -14.84 -3.04
N SER A 149 -4.29 -15.00 -2.20
CA SER A 149 -4.48 -15.55 -0.85
C SER A 149 -5.25 -14.58 0.04
N GLU A 150 -5.82 -15.05 1.15
CA GLU A 150 -6.51 -14.16 2.11
C GLU A 150 -5.65 -12.98 2.56
N GLN A 151 -4.34 -13.23 2.76
CA GLN A 151 -3.38 -12.21 3.13
C GLN A 151 -3.22 -11.16 2.03
N GLN A 152 -3.12 -11.58 0.76
CA GLN A 152 -3.04 -10.66 -0.37
C GLN A 152 -4.35 -9.88 -0.55
N ILE A 153 -5.50 -10.54 -0.44
CA ILE A 153 -6.82 -9.91 -0.56
C ILE A 153 -7.01 -8.85 0.53
N SER A 154 -6.68 -9.18 1.78
CA SER A 154 -6.75 -8.27 2.92
C SER A 154 -5.92 -7.01 2.69
N GLU A 155 -4.68 -7.13 2.23
CA GLU A 155 -3.84 -5.95 1.99
C GLU A 155 -4.19 -5.23 0.67
N ALA A 156 -4.74 -5.93 -0.33
CA ALA A 156 -5.26 -5.34 -1.56
C ALA A 156 -6.49 -4.46 -1.29
N LEU A 157 -7.34 -4.83 -0.33
CA LEU A 157 -8.47 -4.00 0.11
C LEU A 157 -8.01 -2.65 0.66
N ASP A 158 -6.94 -2.61 1.45
CA ASP A 158 -6.38 -1.36 1.96
C ASP A 158 -5.83 -0.49 0.82
N ALA A 159 -5.11 -1.09 -0.14
CA ALA A 159 -4.58 -0.36 -1.29
C ALA A 159 -5.67 0.16 -2.23
N ALA A 160 -6.65 -0.68 -2.57
CA ALA A 160 -7.77 -0.34 -3.44
C ALA A 160 -8.65 0.73 -2.80
N GLY A 161 -8.99 0.58 -1.52
CA GLY A 161 -9.78 1.57 -0.80
C GLY A 161 -9.06 2.92 -0.73
N PHE A 162 -7.73 2.94 -0.50
CA PHE A 162 -6.95 4.18 -0.53
C PHE A 162 -6.99 4.83 -1.92
N LEU A 163 -6.71 4.08 -3.00
CA LEU A 163 -6.76 4.61 -4.37
C LEU A 163 -8.14 5.15 -4.72
N ALA A 164 -9.21 4.38 -4.50
CA ALA A 164 -10.57 4.84 -4.80
C ALA A 164 -10.98 6.07 -3.94
N PHE A 165 -10.44 6.19 -2.72
CA PHE A 165 -10.69 7.34 -1.88
C PHE A 165 -10.06 8.62 -2.44
N TYR A 166 -8.86 8.54 -3.00
CA TYR A 166 -8.16 9.71 -3.55
C TYR A 166 -8.38 9.92 -5.06
N HIS A 167 -8.93 8.92 -5.77
CA HIS A 167 -9.30 8.97 -7.18
C HIS A 167 -10.77 8.58 -7.36
N PRO A 168 -11.73 9.53 -7.18
CA PRO A 168 -13.17 9.25 -7.18
C PRO A 168 -13.69 8.57 -8.45
N ALA A 169 -13.02 8.73 -9.60
CA ALA A 169 -13.37 8.05 -10.84
C ALA A 169 -13.30 6.51 -10.72
N LEU A 170 -12.54 5.96 -9.76
CA LEU A 170 -12.46 4.53 -9.50
C LEU A 170 -13.64 4.01 -8.65
N ALA A 171 -14.38 4.90 -7.99
CA ALA A 171 -15.45 4.57 -7.06
C ALA A 171 -16.78 4.25 -7.78
N THR A 172 -16.72 3.40 -8.80
CA THR A 172 -17.87 3.00 -9.62
C THR A 172 -18.68 1.88 -8.97
N ARG A 173 -19.92 1.73 -9.43
CA ARG A 173 -20.81 0.64 -9.01
C ARG A 173 -20.21 -0.73 -9.33
N GLU A 174 -19.58 -0.86 -10.49
CA GLU A 174 -18.94 -2.08 -10.97
C GLU A 174 -17.79 -2.49 -10.05
N ASN A 175 -16.93 -1.54 -9.67
CA ASN A 175 -15.81 -1.80 -8.77
C ASN A 175 -16.29 -2.11 -7.35
N ALA A 176 -17.30 -1.39 -6.85
CA ALA A 176 -17.93 -1.70 -5.56
C ALA A 176 -18.49 -3.12 -5.51
N LYS A 177 -19.15 -3.59 -6.57
CA LYS A 177 -19.66 -4.97 -6.66
C LYS A 177 -18.54 -6.01 -6.53
N GLN A 178 -17.35 -5.75 -7.06
CA GLN A 178 -16.23 -6.67 -6.91
C GLN A 178 -15.80 -6.81 -5.45
N ILE A 179 -15.75 -5.68 -4.73
CA ILE A 179 -15.43 -5.63 -3.29
C ILE A 179 -16.51 -6.32 -2.46
N LEU A 180 -17.79 -6.02 -2.73
CA LEU A 180 -18.92 -6.58 -1.99
C LEU A 180 -19.01 -8.10 -2.08
N ARG A 181 -18.60 -8.72 -3.20
CA ARG A 181 -18.54 -10.19 -3.35
C ARG A 181 -17.62 -10.85 -2.33
N LEU A 182 -16.68 -10.13 -1.73
CA LEU A 182 -15.79 -10.65 -0.69
C LEU A 182 -16.53 -11.01 0.61
N LEU A 183 -17.64 -10.31 0.94
CA LEU A 183 -18.45 -10.65 2.12
C LEU A 183 -19.06 -12.06 2.02
N HIS A 184 -19.32 -12.53 0.81
CA HIS A 184 -19.84 -13.88 0.58
C HIS A 184 -18.72 -14.90 0.35
N SER A 185 -17.75 -14.59 -0.51
CA SER A 185 -16.66 -15.52 -0.85
C SER A 185 -15.67 -15.76 0.28
N HIS A 186 -15.59 -14.84 1.25
CA HIS A 186 -14.68 -14.91 2.40
C HIS A 186 -15.42 -14.70 3.73
N SER A 187 -16.66 -15.20 3.83
CA SER A 187 -17.53 -15.02 5.02
C SER A 187 -16.98 -15.61 6.33
N GLY A 188 -15.88 -16.37 6.29
CA GLY A 188 -15.17 -16.87 7.47
C GLY A 188 -14.01 -15.99 7.94
N SER A 189 -13.64 -14.96 7.17
CA SER A 189 -12.48 -14.11 7.46
C SER A 189 -12.92 -12.75 7.99
N GLU A 190 -12.93 -12.62 9.32
CA GLU A 190 -13.30 -11.38 10.01
C GLU A 190 -12.47 -10.17 9.57
N ILE A 191 -11.18 -10.38 9.28
CA ILE A 191 -10.28 -9.31 8.81
C ILE A 191 -10.71 -8.83 7.43
N ILE A 192 -11.03 -9.74 6.50
CA ILE A 192 -11.49 -9.37 5.17
C ILE A 192 -12.83 -8.64 5.28
N GLU A 193 -13.77 -9.16 6.05
CA GLU A 193 -15.07 -8.51 6.28
C GLU A 193 -14.89 -7.08 6.83
N TRP A 194 -14.09 -6.89 7.88
CA TRP A 194 -13.81 -5.57 8.44
C TRP A 194 -13.15 -4.65 7.41
N LYS A 195 -12.17 -5.14 6.64
CA LYS A 195 -11.50 -4.36 5.60
C LYS A 195 -12.40 -4.05 4.41
N VAL A 196 -13.39 -4.89 4.10
CA VAL A 196 -14.44 -4.56 3.13
C VAL A 196 -15.20 -3.33 3.63
N LEU A 197 -15.71 -3.34 4.87
CA LEU A 197 -16.45 -2.21 5.43
C LEU A 197 -15.62 -0.92 5.42
N LEU A 198 -14.33 -1.02 5.75
CA LEU A 198 -13.37 0.08 5.66
C LEU A 198 -13.21 0.56 4.21
N CYS A 199 -12.99 -0.35 3.25
CA CYS A 199 -12.83 -0.07 1.83
C CYS A 199 -14.05 0.64 1.22
N LEU A 200 -15.26 0.22 1.60
CA LEU A 200 -16.52 0.81 1.14
C LEU A 200 -16.66 2.29 1.50
N SER A 201 -15.91 2.83 2.48
CA SER A 201 -15.86 4.27 2.75
C SER A 201 -15.41 5.12 1.55
N ALA A 202 -14.77 4.51 0.56
CA ALA A 202 -14.35 5.14 -0.68
C ALA A 202 -15.44 5.17 -1.77
N PHE A 203 -16.53 4.40 -1.61
CA PHE A 203 -17.54 4.12 -2.63
C PHE A 203 -18.90 4.70 -2.25
N PRO A 204 -19.24 5.93 -2.66
CA PRO A 204 -20.53 6.57 -2.38
C PRO A 204 -21.63 6.06 -3.32
N VAL A 205 -21.75 4.75 -3.49
CA VAL A 205 -22.76 4.09 -4.34
C VAL A 205 -23.84 3.43 -3.49
N PRO A 206 -25.09 3.34 -3.97
CA PRO A 206 -26.21 2.84 -3.16
C PRO A 206 -25.97 1.48 -2.51
N GLU A 207 -25.37 0.52 -3.22
CA GLU A 207 -25.10 -0.82 -2.68
C GLU A 207 -24.10 -0.82 -1.52
N ALA A 208 -23.05 0.00 -1.64
CA ALA A 208 -22.06 0.13 -0.59
C ALA A 208 -22.68 0.77 0.66
N VAL A 209 -23.49 1.81 0.47
CA VAL A 209 -24.21 2.49 1.55
C VAL A 209 -25.18 1.52 2.24
N GLN A 210 -25.98 0.78 1.48
CA GLN A 210 -26.94 -0.17 2.02
C GLN A 210 -26.27 -1.25 2.88
N VAL A 211 -25.13 -1.79 2.43
CA VAL A 211 -24.38 -2.77 3.23
C VAL A 211 -23.86 -2.12 4.52
N LEU A 212 -23.27 -0.94 4.45
CA LEU A 212 -22.76 -0.25 5.63
C LEU A 212 -23.90 0.07 6.63
N GLU A 213 -25.07 0.50 6.15
CA GLU A 213 -26.25 0.73 6.99
C GLU A 213 -26.73 -0.55 7.67
N GLY A 214 -26.64 -1.70 7.00
CA GLY A 214 -26.98 -3.00 7.60
C GLY A 214 -26.06 -3.42 8.75
N TYR A 215 -24.82 -2.93 8.78
CA TYR A 215 -23.89 -3.15 9.90
C TYR A 215 -23.98 -2.06 10.97
N ALA A 216 -24.40 -0.85 10.61
CA ALA A 216 -24.50 0.28 11.53
C ALA A 216 -25.42 -0.06 12.72
N GLY A 217 -25.05 0.37 13.93
CA GLY A 217 -25.78 0.07 15.16
C GLY A 217 -25.42 -1.25 15.84
N ARG A 218 -24.58 -2.11 15.24
CA ARG A 218 -23.96 -3.24 15.96
C ARG A 218 -22.98 -2.70 17.02
N ASP A 219 -23.03 -3.26 18.23
CA ASP A 219 -22.08 -2.90 19.31
C ASP A 219 -20.76 -3.70 19.23
N ASP A 220 -20.19 -3.78 18.04
CA ASP A 220 -18.92 -4.44 17.77
C ASP A 220 -18.03 -3.59 16.85
N ILE A 221 -16.86 -4.12 16.49
CA ILE A 221 -15.92 -3.38 15.62
C ILE A 221 -16.46 -3.20 14.19
N PHE A 222 -17.31 -4.11 13.71
CA PHE A 222 -17.90 -4.03 12.38
C PHE A 222 -18.91 -2.90 12.31
N GLY A 223 -19.81 -2.79 13.31
CA GLY A 223 -20.74 -1.67 13.41
C GLY A 223 -20.03 -0.32 13.52
N LYS A 224 -19.00 -0.25 14.36
CA LYS A 224 -18.18 0.96 14.51
C LYS A 224 -17.46 1.35 13.22
N GLU A 225 -16.93 0.38 12.46
CA GLU A 225 -16.28 0.67 11.18
C GLU A 225 -17.31 1.10 10.14
N ALA A 226 -18.47 0.45 10.08
CA ALA A 226 -19.54 0.80 9.15
C ALA A 226 -20.04 2.24 9.37
N GLU A 227 -20.30 2.63 10.61
CA GLU A 227 -20.67 4.00 10.96
C GLU A 227 -19.59 5.00 10.58
N ARG A 228 -18.32 4.64 10.79
CA ARG A 228 -17.19 5.48 10.37
C ARG A 228 -17.17 5.64 8.85
N SER A 229 -17.32 4.57 8.10
CA SER A 229 -17.33 4.58 6.65
C SER A 229 -18.47 5.45 6.10
N LEU A 230 -19.69 5.33 6.66
CA LEU A 230 -20.83 6.19 6.32
C LEU A 230 -20.53 7.67 6.58
N ARG A 231 -19.90 8.01 7.72
CA ARG A 231 -19.49 9.39 8.02
C ARG A 231 -18.50 9.94 6.98
N LEU A 232 -17.55 9.12 6.52
CA LEU A 232 -16.58 9.53 5.50
C LEU A 232 -17.26 9.78 4.14
N ILE A 233 -18.16 8.89 3.72
CA ILE A 233 -18.97 9.06 2.51
C ILE A 233 -19.74 10.38 2.58
N LYS A 234 -20.45 10.62 3.69
CA LYS A 234 -21.23 11.84 3.90
C LYS A 234 -20.36 13.08 3.77
N ASN A 235 -19.23 13.14 4.49
CA ASN A 235 -18.36 14.32 4.50
C ASN A 235 -17.82 14.65 3.10
N ARG A 236 -17.50 13.64 2.27
CA ARG A 236 -17.00 13.84 0.90
C ARG A 236 -18.07 14.34 -0.06
N ALA A 237 -19.31 13.87 0.07
CA ALA A 237 -20.43 14.36 -0.74
C ALA A 237 -20.69 15.86 -0.54
N PHE A 238 -20.32 16.42 0.61
CA PHE A 238 -20.38 17.86 0.90
C PHE A 238 -19.18 18.65 0.39
N THR A 239 -18.05 18.01 0.09
CA THR A 239 -16.83 18.71 -0.38
C THR A 239 -16.71 18.77 -1.90
N GLN A 240 -17.54 18.02 -2.62
CA GLN A 240 -17.56 17.97 -4.09
C GLN A 240 -18.73 18.77 -4.71
N ARG A 241 -19.37 19.65 -3.93
CA ARG A 241 -20.37 20.63 -4.40
C ARG A 241 -19.74 22.00 -4.52
#